data_AF-A0A935UNQ8-F1
#
_entry.id   AF-A0A935UNQ8-F1
#
_cell.length_a   1.000
_cell.length_b   1.000
_cell.length_c   1.000
_cell.angle_alpha   90.00
_cell.angle_beta   90.00
_cell.angle_gamma   90.00
#
_symmetry.space_group_name_H-M   'P 1'
#
loop_
_entity.id
_entity.type
_entity.pdbx_description
1 polymer ?
#
loop_
_entity_poly.entity_id
_entity_poly.type
_entity_poly.pdbx_seq_one_letter_code
_entity_poly.pdbx_strand_id
1 'polypeptide(L)'
;MPSFPSRISSLSPLFCLSLLLACSDGAPVVEDEDTDTTPPDAITDLIALNPTSQSATLYWTAPADRRDDGTDGSVVAYDLRVADATITEDNFDQARAVAGVPAPATPQLIQSMIVTGLTPGATCHFSLRSCDAEGNWSAVSDCPHVDCTAPVAVEFPDPGLEQAIRAHVHRPAGGLTSSDVDTILHFAAAGAGIADLSGMQACLSLRTARLVDNEIAGLEPLRYLIELRGLTLDENAVSDLEPLAGLLDLQQLHLAWNPVTDLSPLVMLQQIRQLTLSGTVIADYTPLTFLGYLNDLYLGDMELQNIDFLVNLRQLRLLNLEINHIQSLEALRYHDMIESLNLMQNGVVDLAPLAGLTNLRNLNLAGNLVADLQPLLDNAGLGAGDAVDLRNNPLSAQALAV
;
A
#
# COMPACT_ATOMS: atom_id res chain seq x y z
N MET A 1 66.00 -3.11 -21.25
CA MET A 1 64.76 -2.31 -21.32
C MET A 1 63.71 -3.11 -22.09
N PRO A 2 62.44 -3.12 -21.64
CA PRO A 2 61.72 -4.35 -21.34
C PRO A 2 60.48 -4.61 -22.23
N SER A 3 59.98 -5.85 -22.22
CA SER A 3 58.56 -6.17 -22.48
C SER A 3 58.15 -7.51 -21.84
N PHE A 4 57.27 -7.41 -20.83
CA PHE A 4 56.07 -8.20 -20.45
C PHE A 4 56.02 -9.76 -20.55
N PRO A 5 55.13 -10.44 -19.76
CA PRO A 5 55.54 -11.53 -18.87
C PRO A 5 54.68 -12.80 -19.01
N SER A 6 54.93 -13.73 -18.07
CA SER A 6 54.00 -14.72 -17.48
C SER A 6 53.62 -15.97 -18.28
N ARG A 7 54.26 -17.09 -17.89
CA ARG A 7 53.62 -18.42 -17.84
C ARG A 7 54.01 -19.15 -16.55
N ILE A 8 52.96 -19.54 -15.82
CA ILE A 8 52.70 -20.86 -15.21
C ILE A 8 53.83 -21.44 -14.34
N SER A 9 53.54 -21.59 -13.04
CA SER A 9 54.22 -22.55 -12.18
C SER A 9 53.20 -23.45 -11.48
N SER A 10 53.34 -24.73 -11.75
CA SER A 10 52.69 -25.86 -11.10
C SER A 10 53.68 -26.58 -10.19
N LEU A 11 53.14 -27.26 -9.18
CA LEU A 11 53.66 -28.42 -8.43
C LEU A 11 54.29 -28.18 -7.04
N SER A 12 53.57 -28.78 -6.09
CA SER A 12 53.75 -29.22 -4.70
C SER A 12 54.91 -30.25 -4.49
N PRO A 13 55.10 -30.94 -3.32
CA PRO A 13 54.99 -30.58 -1.89
C PRO A 13 56.11 -31.20 -0.95
N LEU A 14 56.05 -30.83 0.36
CA LEU A 14 56.31 -31.65 1.59
C LEU A 14 57.72 -31.97 2.18
N PHE A 15 57.82 -31.67 3.50
CA PHE A 15 58.45 -32.36 4.67
C PHE A 15 59.84 -31.97 5.28
N CYS A 16 59.78 -31.50 6.56
CA CYS A 16 60.62 -31.73 7.78
C CYS A 16 62.15 -31.41 7.78
N LEU A 17 62.85 -30.95 8.84
CA LEU A 17 62.65 -30.76 10.30
C LEU A 17 63.82 -29.88 10.86
N SER A 18 63.58 -29.17 11.98
CA SER A 18 64.51 -28.70 13.06
C SER A 18 65.54 -27.57 12.81
N LEU A 19 65.46 -26.45 13.57
CA LEU A 19 66.25 -26.18 14.80
C LEU A 19 65.87 -24.80 15.40
N LEU A 20 65.89 -24.70 16.74
CA LEU A 20 65.55 -23.54 17.56
C LEU A 20 66.38 -22.28 17.26
N LEU A 21 65.75 -21.11 17.32
CA LEU A 21 66.30 -19.91 17.98
C LEU A 21 65.17 -18.92 18.31
N ALA A 22 65.18 -18.48 19.56
CA ALA A 22 64.21 -17.58 20.17
C ALA A 22 64.30 -16.16 19.59
N CYS A 23 63.15 -15.54 19.38
CA CYS A 23 62.94 -14.11 19.61
C CYS A 23 61.51 -13.91 20.08
N SER A 24 61.37 -13.41 21.30
CA SER A 24 60.13 -12.88 21.83
C SER A 24 59.71 -11.69 20.98
N ASP A 25 58.52 -11.72 20.44
CA ASP A 25 57.67 -10.54 20.35
C ASP A 25 56.24 -11.03 20.41
N GLY A 26 55.56 -10.64 21.50
CA GLY A 26 54.14 -10.85 21.64
C GLY A 26 53.44 -10.07 20.53
N ALA A 27 52.94 -10.80 19.54
CA ALA A 27 51.87 -10.26 18.71
C ALA A 27 50.68 -10.01 19.66
N PRO A 28 50.12 -8.79 19.70
CA PRO A 28 48.86 -8.62 20.40
C PRO A 28 47.85 -9.51 19.67
N VAL A 29 47.19 -10.37 20.43
CA VAL A 29 45.90 -10.92 20.03
C VAL A 29 45.05 -9.67 19.77
N VAL A 30 44.63 -9.48 18.52
CA VAL A 30 43.51 -8.59 18.24
C VAL A 30 42.33 -9.33 18.84
N GLU A 31 42.02 -9.04 20.09
CA GLU A 31 40.73 -9.40 20.66
C GLU A 31 39.69 -8.67 19.80
N ASP A 32 38.77 -9.43 19.21
CA ASP A 32 37.56 -8.91 18.55
C ASP A 32 36.74 -8.18 19.61
N GLU A 33 37.16 -6.98 19.97
CA GLU A 33 36.47 -6.06 20.87
C GLU A 33 35.53 -5.23 19.99
N ASP A 34 34.26 -5.63 19.95
CA ASP A 34 33.07 -4.75 20.11
C ASP A 34 31.81 -5.48 19.62
N THR A 35 31.48 -6.62 20.23
CA THR A 35 30.13 -7.20 20.06
C THR A 35 29.21 -6.47 21.03
N ASP A 36 28.25 -5.72 20.49
CA ASP A 36 27.25 -5.01 21.28
C ASP A 36 26.53 -5.96 22.24
N THR A 37 26.51 -5.59 23.53
CA THR A 37 25.86 -6.37 24.58
C THR A 37 24.64 -5.67 25.16
N THR A 38 24.35 -4.44 24.72
CA THR A 38 23.21 -3.69 25.22
C THR A 38 21.96 -4.08 24.43
N PRO A 39 20.91 -4.61 25.10
CA PRO A 39 19.65 -4.87 24.44
C PRO A 39 18.90 -3.57 24.10
N PRO A 40 18.01 -3.61 23.11
CA PRO A 40 17.11 -2.50 22.82
C PRO A 40 16.22 -2.15 24.03
N ASP A 41 15.81 -0.88 24.11
CA ASP A 41 14.83 -0.43 25.11
C ASP A 41 13.49 -1.15 24.93
N ALA A 42 12.78 -1.41 26.03
CA ALA A 42 11.45 -1.99 25.98
C ALA A 42 10.46 -1.05 25.28
N ILE A 43 9.59 -1.62 24.46
CA ILE A 43 8.45 -0.91 23.87
C ILE A 43 7.47 -0.55 24.99
N THR A 44 7.03 0.70 25.04
CA THR A 44 6.18 1.24 26.12
C THR A 44 4.89 1.88 25.62
N ASP A 45 4.64 1.76 24.32
CA ASP A 45 3.49 2.31 23.61
C ASP A 45 2.75 1.24 22.80
N LEU A 46 2.78 -0.03 23.23
CA LEU A 46 2.02 -1.08 22.59
C LEU A 46 0.54 -0.87 22.87
N ILE A 47 -0.25 -0.68 21.82
CA ILE A 47 -1.69 -0.47 21.92
C ILE A 47 -2.40 -1.57 21.14
N ALA A 48 -3.45 -2.11 21.74
CA ALA A 48 -4.35 -3.07 21.09
C ALA A 48 -5.73 -2.44 20.87
N LEU A 49 -6.20 -2.43 19.62
CA LEU A 49 -7.44 -1.79 19.18
C LEU A 49 -8.25 -2.74 18.28
N ASN A 50 -9.47 -2.31 17.94
CA ASN A 50 -10.36 -2.94 16.97
C ASN A 50 -10.56 -4.46 17.19
N PRO A 51 -10.92 -4.91 18.40
CA PRO A 51 -11.14 -6.33 18.61
C PRO A 51 -12.34 -6.82 17.81
N THR A 52 -12.18 -7.98 17.20
CA THR A 52 -13.26 -8.80 16.66
C THR A 52 -13.55 -9.94 17.63
N SER A 53 -14.19 -11.02 17.19
CA SER A 53 -14.27 -12.23 18.01
C SER A 53 -12.98 -13.06 17.98
N GLN A 54 -12.13 -12.90 16.97
CA GLN A 54 -10.94 -13.74 16.78
C GLN A 54 -9.68 -12.97 16.38
N SER A 55 -9.74 -11.65 16.31
CA SER A 55 -8.62 -10.80 15.96
C SER A 55 -8.59 -9.48 16.74
N ALA A 56 -7.42 -8.84 16.74
CA ALA A 56 -7.24 -7.48 17.20
C ALA A 56 -6.06 -6.85 16.45
N THR A 57 -6.07 -5.53 16.31
CA THR A 57 -5.01 -4.78 15.64
C THR A 57 -4.09 -4.15 16.68
N LEU A 58 -2.80 -4.47 16.59
CA LEU A 58 -1.77 -3.91 17.45
C LEU A 58 -1.03 -2.78 16.75
N TYR A 59 -0.65 -1.76 17.51
CA TYR A 59 0.19 -0.63 17.11
C TYR A 59 1.32 -0.43 18.11
N TRP A 60 2.52 -0.11 17.63
CA TRP A 60 3.67 0.26 18.46
C TRP A 60 4.65 1.12 17.66
N THR A 61 5.52 1.86 18.34
CA THR A 61 6.62 2.55 17.68
C THR A 61 7.83 1.62 17.56
N ALA A 62 8.43 1.53 16.36
CA ALA A 62 9.65 0.76 16.18
C ALA A 62 10.79 1.31 17.06
N PRO A 63 11.36 0.51 17.98
CA PRO A 63 12.40 0.99 18.88
C PRO A 63 13.72 1.19 18.13
N ALA A 64 14.54 2.12 18.64
CA ALA A 64 15.95 2.16 18.30
C ALA A 64 16.72 1.16 19.17
N ASP A 65 17.84 0.69 18.64
CA ASP A 65 18.79 -0.13 19.39
C ASP A 65 19.94 0.78 19.87
N ARG A 66 20.09 0.99 21.19
CA ARG A 66 21.14 1.89 21.69
C ARG A 66 22.39 1.07 21.97
N ARG A 67 23.40 1.24 21.12
CA ARG A 67 24.64 0.49 21.19
C ARG A 67 25.55 0.96 22.32
N ASP A 68 26.45 0.06 22.74
CA ASP A 68 27.50 0.33 23.73
C ASP A 68 28.40 1.53 23.35
N ASP A 69 28.55 1.84 22.06
CA ASP A 69 29.31 2.98 21.53
C ASP A 69 28.55 4.32 21.56
N GLY A 70 27.29 4.33 22.01
CA GLY A 70 26.42 5.49 22.10
C GLY A 70 25.75 5.90 20.78
N THR A 71 25.81 5.06 19.74
CA THR A 71 25.07 5.23 18.49
C THR A 71 23.73 4.50 18.52
N ASP A 72 22.76 4.99 17.75
CA ASP A 72 21.46 4.33 17.57
C ASP A 72 21.51 3.42 16.33
N GLY A 73 21.34 2.12 16.56
CA GLY A 73 21.10 1.06 15.59
C GLY A 73 19.61 0.81 15.33
N SER A 74 19.33 -0.27 14.60
CA SER A 74 17.96 -0.72 14.31
C SER A 74 17.78 -2.15 14.83
N VAL A 75 16.62 -2.41 15.41
CA VAL A 75 16.22 -3.78 15.76
C VAL A 75 15.97 -4.61 14.51
N VAL A 76 16.21 -5.92 14.59
CA VAL A 76 16.12 -6.85 13.45
C VAL A 76 14.96 -7.83 13.56
N ALA A 77 14.41 -8.04 14.76
CA ALA A 77 13.30 -8.96 14.98
C ALA A 77 12.40 -8.54 16.15
N TYR A 78 11.22 -9.14 16.15
CA TYR A 78 10.22 -9.04 17.21
C TYR A 78 9.77 -10.44 17.63
N ASP A 79 9.48 -10.61 18.92
CA ASP A 79 8.76 -11.76 19.48
C ASP A 79 7.46 -11.26 20.11
N LEU A 80 6.33 -11.51 19.46
CA LEU A 80 5.02 -11.10 19.93
C LEU A 80 4.30 -12.28 20.59
N ARG A 81 3.75 -12.03 21.77
CA ARG A 81 3.06 -13.04 22.59
C ARG A 81 1.64 -12.63 22.91
N VAL A 82 0.77 -13.63 23.03
CA VAL A 82 -0.63 -13.47 23.46
C VAL A 82 -1.02 -14.52 24.50
N ALA A 83 -1.80 -14.10 25.49
CA ALA A 83 -2.32 -14.96 26.57
C ALA A 83 -3.70 -14.49 27.05
N ASP A 84 -4.39 -15.34 27.83
CA ASP A 84 -5.67 -15.03 28.50
C ASP A 84 -5.49 -14.38 29.89
N ALA A 85 -4.24 -14.06 30.23
CA ALA A 85 -3.85 -13.37 31.45
C ALA A 85 -2.69 -12.41 31.14
N THR A 86 -2.43 -11.45 32.05
CA THR A 86 -1.32 -10.51 31.93
C THR A 86 0.01 -11.23 31.71
N ILE A 87 0.74 -10.79 30.69
CA ILE A 87 2.08 -11.28 30.35
C ILE A 87 3.11 -10.46 31.13
N THR A 88 4.07 -11.14 31.72
CA THR A 88 5.19 -10.59 32.49
C THR A 88 6.49 -11.26 32.06
N GLU A 89 7.63 -10.75 32.53
CA GLU A 89 8.94 -11.38 32.30
C GLU A 89 8.96 -12.88 32.65
N ASP A 90 8.30 -13.26 33.75
CA ASP A 90 8.33 -14.62 34.27
C ASP A 90 7.54 -15.63 33.40
N ASN A 91 6.53 -15.16 32.64
CA ASN A 91 5.63 -16.02 31.88
C ASN A 91 5.65 -15.79 30.37
N PHE A 92 6.45 -14.86 29.87
CA PHE A 92 6.50 -14.48 28.44
C PHE A 92 6.71 -15.68 27.51
N ASP A 93 7.67 -16.55 27.82
CA ASP A 93 8.00 -17.71 26.99
C ASP A 93 6.93 -18.81 27.04
N GLN A 94 6.02 -18.76 28.02
CA GLN A 94 4.87 -19.67 28.15
C GLN A 94 3.67 -19.18 27.34
N ALA A 95 3.58 -17.87 27.09
CA ALA A 95 2.52 -17.29 26.28
C ALA A 95 2.64 -17.71 24.81
N ARG A 96 1.51 -17.73 24.11
CA ARG A 96 1.45 -18.19 22.71
C ARG A 96 2.19 -17.21 21.81
N ALA A 97 3.21 -17.67 21.11
CA ALA A 97 3.86 -16.92 20.04
C ALA A 97 2.88 -16.59 18.92
N VAL A 98 2.85 -15.34 18.49
CA VAL A 98 2.10 -14.86 17.34
C VAL A 98 2.98 -15.00 16.10
N ALA A 99 2.49 -15.68 15.08
CA ALA A 99 3.19 -15.84 13.81
C ALA A 99 2.98 -14.61 12.90
N GLY A 100 3.90 -14.40 11.95
CA GLY A 100 3.76 -13.36 10.92
C GLY A 100 3.99 -11.94 11.42
N VAL A 101 4.73 -11.78 12.54
CA VAL A 101 5.15 -10.46 13.01
C VAL A 101 6.00 -9.79 11.92
N PRO A 102 5.66 -8.56 11.51
CA PRO A 102 6.38 -7.86 10.43
C PRO A 102 7.84 -7.58 10.82
N ALA A 103 8.72 -7.50 9.81
CA ALA A 103 10.10 -7.03 10.03
C ALA A 103 10.08 -5.62 10.61
N PRO A 104 10.99 -5.27 11.55
CA PRO A 104 10.98 -3.95 12.15
C PRO A 104 11.10 -2.82 11.14
N ALA A 105 10.28 -1.79 11.31
CA ALA A 105 10.38 -0.55 10.57
C ALA A 105 11.59 0.28 11.02
N THR A 106 11.92 1.32 10.25
CA THR A 106 12.89 2.33 10.70
C THR A 106 12.49 2.86 12.08
N PRO A 107 13.46 3.06 13.01
CA PRO A 107 13.16 3.56 14.34
C PRO A 107 12.28 4.82 14.33
N GLN A 108 11.40 4.93 15.32
CA GLN A 108 10.40 6.00 15.49
C GLN A 108 9.20 5.97 14.53
N LEU A 109 9.15 5.06 13.56
CA LEU A 109 7.94 4.85 12.77
C LEU A 109 6.94 3.99 13.52
N ILE A 110 5.66 4.38 13.44
CA ILE A 110 4.56 3.55 13.93
C ILE A 110 4.42 2.33 13.04
N GLN A 111 4.38 1.17 13.66
CA GLN A 111 4.17 -0.12 13.04
C GLN A 111 2.87 -0.75 13.54
N SER A 112 2.29 -1.65 12.76
CA SER A 112 1.06 -2.34 13.13
C SER A 112 0.99 -3.77 12.60
N MET A 113 0.17 -4.60 13.25
CA MET A 113 -0.21 -5.92 12.73
C MET A 113 -1.58 -6.35 13.25
N ILE A 114 -2.25 -7.24 12.50
CA ILE A 114 -3.44 -7.93 13.00
C ILE A 114 -3.00 -9.26 13.61
N VAL A 115 -3.38 -9.50 14.86
CA VAL A 115 -3.24 -10.80 15.50
C VAL A 115 -4.54 -11.57 15.30
N THR A 116 -4.47 -12.78 14.74
CA THR A 116 -5.64 -13.65 14.52
C THR A 116 -5.59 -14.91 15.40
N GLY A 117 -6.68 -15.67 15.40
CA GLY A 117 -6.81 -16.90 16.19
C GLY A 117 -6.91 -16.62 17.68
N LEU A 118 -7.48 -15.46 18.04
CA LEU A 118 -7.90 -15.17 19.40
C LEU A 118 -9.13 -16.00 19.77
N THR A 119 -9.37 -16.19 21.06
CA THR A 119 -10.49 -16.98 21.55
C THR A 119 -11.74 -16.10 21.63
N PRO A 120 -12.85 -16.45 20.94
CA PRO A 120 -14.10 -15.71 21.03
C PRO A 120 -14.61 -15.55 22.46
N GLY A 121 -15.03 -14.33 22.82
CA GLY A 121 -15.54 -14.01 24.16
C GLY A 121 -14.47 -13.93 25.26
N ALA A 122 -13.19 -14.07 24.94
CA ALA A 122 -12.11 -14.01 25.93
C ALA A 122 -11.40 -12.64 25.94
N THR A 123 -10.89 -12.26 27.11
CA THR A 123 -9.91 -11.17 27.22
C THR A 123 -8.54 -11.68 26.78
N CYS A 124 -7.90 -10.99 25.85
CA CYS A 124 -6.59 -11.33 25.33
C CYS A 124 -5.58 -10.23 25.69
N HIS A 125 -4.45 -10.63 26.27
CA HIS A 125 -3.33 -9.77 26.64
C HIS A 125 -2.18 -9.96 25.65
N PHE A 126 -1.50 -8.88 25.28
CA PHE A 126 -0.40 -8.90 24.30
C PHE A 126 0.86 -8.29 24.91
N SER A 127 2.02 -8.87 24.60
CA SER A 127 3.31 -8.26 24.90
C SER A 127 4.34 -8.62 23.85
N LEU A 128 5.31 -7.74 23.65
CA LEU A 128 6.31 -7.78 22.60
C LEU A 128 7.71 -7.67 23.20
N ARG A 129 8.68 -8.38 22.61
CA ARG A 129 10.12 -8.10 22.77
C ARG A 129 10.71 -7.75 21.41
N SER A 130 11.78 -6.96 21.41
CA SER A 130 12.57 -6.65 20.23
C SER A 130 14.00 -7.17 20.38
N CYS A 131 14.64 -7.48 19.25
CA CYS A 131 16.00 -8.02 19.20
C CYS A 131 16.88 -7.14 18.32
N ASP A 132 18.09 -6.85 18.77
CA ASP A 132 19.13 -6.23 17.95
C ASP A 132 19.81 -7.24 17.00
N ALA A 133 20.82 -6.80 16.25
CA ALA A 133 21.52 -7.63 15.27
C ALA A 133 22.43 -8.68 15.91
N GLU A 134 22.82 -8.47 17.17
CA GLU A 134 23.74 -9.28 17.96
C GLU A 134 23.02 -10.38 18.75
N GLY A 135 21.69 -10.31 18.84
CA GLY A 135 20.83 -11.30 19.47
C GLY A 135 20.40 -10.94 20.89
N ASN A 136 20.64 -9.71 21.34
CA ASN A 136 20.17 -9.25 22.65
C ASN A 136 18.70 -8.85 22.57
N TRP A 137 17.91 -9.42 23.47
CA TRP A 137 16.47 -9.18 23.53
C TRP A 137 16.14 -8.11 24.57
N SER A 138 15.25 -7.19 24.20
CA SER A 138 14.68 -6.21 25.12
C SER A 138 13.92 -6.88 26.27
N ALA A 139 13.70 -6.12 27.33
CA ALA A 139 12.65 -6.45 28.30
C ALA A 139 11.27 -6.52 27.61
N VAL A 140 10.33 -7.21 28.25
CA VAL A 140 8.92 -7.33 27.84
C VAL A 140 8.28 -5.95 27.83
N SER A 141 7.53 -5.66 26.76
CA SER A 141 6.77 -4.42 26.62
C SER A 141 5.70 -4.23 27.69
N ASP A 142 5.00 -3.11 27.64
CA ASP A 142 3.68 -3.00 28.24
C ASP A 142 2.72 -4.11 27.75
N CYS A 143 1.67 -4.36 28.54
CA CYS A 143 0.75 -5.49 28.34
C CYS A 143 -0.70 -5.03 28.13
N PRO A 144 -1.02 -4.38 26.99
CA PRO A 144 -2.40 -4.02 26.67
C PRO A 144 -3.27 -5.27 26.54
N HIS A 145 -4.58 -5.06 26.64
CA HIS A 145 -5.57 -6.12 26.44
C HIS A 145 -6.74 -5.64 25.61
N VAL A 146 -7.47 -6.60 25.05
CA VAL A 146 -8.76 -6.39 24.41
C VAL A 146 -9.73 -7.48 24.83
N ASP A 147 -11.02 -7.15 24.80
CA ASP A 147 -12.09 -8.11 25.00
C ASP A 147 -12.64 -8.55 23.64
N CYS A 148 -12.42 -9.82 23.30
CA CYS A 148 -12.95 -10.39 22.06
C CYS A 148 -14.46 -10.55 22.19
N THR A 149 -15.19 -10.23 21.12
CA THR A 149 -16.65 -10.37 21.12
C THR A 149 -17.06 -11.85 21.09
N ALA A 150 -18.19 -12.17 21.71
CA ALA A 150 -18.79 -13.50 21.56
C ALA A 150 -19.38 -13.67 20.14
N PRO A 151 -19.38 -14.88 19.57
CA PRO A 151 -19.94 -15.10 18.24
C PRO A 151 -21.44 -14.77 18.20
N VAL A 152 -21.85 -13.93 17.26
CA VAL A 152 -23.26 -13.54 17.02
C VAL A 152 -23.69 -14.03 15.64
N ALA A 153 -24.94 -14.48 15.47
CA ALA A 153 -25.44 -14.87 14.16
C ALA A 153 -25.40 -13.68 13.17
N VAL A 154 -24.94 -13.95 11.94
CA VAL A 154 -24.88 -12.97 10.86
C VAL A 154 -25.69 -13.50 9.69
N GLU A 155 -26.54 -12.63 9.14
CA GLU A 155 -27.36 -12.94 7.98
C GLU A 155 -26.90 -12.08 6.79
N PHE A 156 -26.89 -12.70 5.61
CA PHE A 156 -26.62 -12.06 4.33
C PHE A 156 -27.88 -12.23 3.47
N PRO A 157 -28.79 -11.23 3.45
CA PRO A 157 -30.06 -11.37 2.74
C PRO A 157 -29.90 -11.51 1.22
N ASP A 158 -28.84 -10.93 0.66
CA ASP A 158 -28.49 -11.06 -0.75
C ASP A 158 -27.91 -12.45 -1.02
N PRO A 159 -28.53 -13.26 -1.91
CA PRO A 159 -28.09 -14.63 -2.16
C PRO A 159 -26.74 -14.70 -2.87
N GLY A 160 -26.40 -13.72 -3.71
CA GLY A 160 -25.11 -13.65 -4.40
C GLY A 160 -24.00 -13.39 -3.40
N LEU A 161 -24.23 -12.45 -2.48
CA LEU A 161 -23.30 -12.14 -1.39
C LEU A 161 -23.17 -13.31 -0.41
N GLU A 162 -24.28 -13.91 0.02
CA GLU A 162 -24.24 -15.06 0.93
C GLU A 162 -23.43 -16.21 0.32
N GLN A 163 -23.68 -16.53 -0.96
CA GLN A 163 -22.95 -17.58 -1.66
C GLN A 163 -21.45 -17.25 -1.75
N ALA A 164 -21.10 -16.02 -2.08
CA ALA A 164 -19.71 -15.58 -2.17
C ALA A 164 -19.00 -15.64 -0.81
N ILE A 165 -19.65 -15.19 0.27
CA ILE A 165 -19.11 -15.29 1.64
C ILE A 165 -18.91 -16.75 2.02
N ARG A 166 -19.92 -17.61 1.81
CA ARG A 166 -19.83 -19.05 2.13
C ARG A 166 -18.70 -19.75 1.38
N ALA A 167 -18.51 -19.41 0.11
CA ALA A 167 -17.40 -19.92 -0.69
C ALA A 167 -16.05 -19.45 -0.13
N HIS A 168 -15.95 -18.19 0.27
CA HIS A 168 -14.75 -17.58 0.84
C HIS A 168 -14.34 -18.22 2.17
N VAL A 169 -15.31 -18.45 3.07
CA VAL A 169 -15.05 -19.03 4.41
C VAL A 169 -15.11 -20.55 4.43
N HIS A 170 -15.28 -21.19 3.27
CA HIS A 170 -15.39 -22.64 3.10
C HIS A 170 -16.49 -23.30 3.95
N ARG A 171 -17.65 -22.62 4.07
CA ARG A 171 -18.79 -23.07 4.90
C ARG A 171 -20.10 -23.14 4.11
N PRO A 172 -20.37 -24.25 3.39
CA PRO A 172 -21.49 -24.33 2.46
C PRO A 172 -22.88 -24.45 3.11
N ALA A 173 -22.97 -24.74 4.41
CA ALA A 173 -24.23 -24.91 5.12
C ALA A 173 -24.15 -24.47 6.59
N GLY A 174 -25.31 -24.29 7.21
CA GLY A 174 -25.46 -23.82 8.59
C GLY A 174 -25.42 -22.29 8.71
N GLY A 175 -25.84 -21.78 9.88
CA GLY A 175 -25.84 -20.34 10.14
C GLY A 175 -24.42 -19.79 10.26
N LEU A 176 -24.16 -18.67 9.59
CA LEU A 176 -22.91 -17.92 9.74
C LEU A 176 -22.98 -17.09 11.02
N THR A 177 -21.81 -16.83 11.60
CA THR A 177 -21.62 -15.99 12.78
C THR A 177 -20.57 -14.92 12.50
N SER A 178 -20.46 -13.93 13.38
CA SER A 178 -19.43 -12.90 13.32
C SER A 178 -18.03 -13.51 13.25
N SER A 179 -17.76 -14.57 14.04
CA SER A 179 -16.50 -15.30 14.00
C SER A 179 -16.17 -15.96 12.67
N ASP A 180 -17.17 -16.27 11.84
CA ASP A 180 -16.89 -16.84 10.52
C ASP A 180 -16.37 -15.78 9.53
N VAL A 181 -16.68 -14.51 9.75
CA VAL A 181 -16.50 -13.44 8.75
C VAL A 181 -15.65 -12.27 9.21
N ASP A 182 -15.51 -12.04 10.51
CA ASP A 182 -14.86 -10.86 11.06
C ASP A 182 -13.34 -10.82 10.82
N THR A 183 -12.73 -11.96 10.56
CA THR A 183 -11.31 -12.08 10.16
C THR A 183 -11.08 -12.05 8.65
N ILE A 184 -12.11 -11.88 7.81
CA ILE A 184 -11.93 -11.77 6.36
C ILE A 184 -11.12 -10.50 6.05
N LEU A 185 -9.90 -10.65 5.54
CA LEU A 185 -9.03 -9.53 5.16
C LEU A 185 -9.27 -9.05 3.73
N HIS A 186 -9.54 -9.98 2.81
CA HIS A 186 -9.62 -9.72 1.38
C HIS A 186 -10.82 -10.44 0.82
N PHE A 187 -11.79 -9.71 0.30
CA PHE A 187 -13.00 -10.27 -0.29
C PHE A 187 -13.11 -9.90 -1.75
N ALA A 188 -13.52 -10.85 -2.60
CA ALA A 188 -13.75 -10.61 -4.01
C ALA A 188 -14.97 -11.40 -4.48
N ALA A 189 -15.90 -10.70 -5.13
CA ALA A 189 -17.09 -11.27 -5.73
C ALA A 189 -17.51 -10.39 -6.92
N ALA A 190 -17.07 -10.77 -8.13
CA ALA A 190 -17.41 -10.05 -9.35
C ALA A 190 -18.48 -10.79 -10.15
N GLY A 191 -19.41 -10.07 -10.77
CA GLY A 191 -20.46 -10.68 -11.61
C GLY A 191 -21.43 -11.56 -10.82
N ALA A 192 -21.63 -11.28 -9.53
CA ALA A 192 -22.39 -12.14 -8.62
C ALA A 192 -23.86 -11.70 -8.46
N GLY A 193 -24.26 -10.60 -9.10
CA GLY A 193 -25.61 -10.04 -8.99
C GLY A 193 -25.91 -9.49 -7.60
N ILE A 194 -24.88 -9.02 -6.88
CA ILE A 194 -25.03 -8.49 -5.51
C ILE A 194 -25.68 -7.11 -5.59
N ALA A 195 -26.80 -6.92 -4.91
CA ALA A 195 -27.49 -5.64 -4.79
C ALA A 195 -27.49 -5.07 -3.37
N ASP A 196 -27.42 -5.94 -2.35
CA ASP A 196 -27.46 -5.57 -0.93
C ASP A 196 -26.22 -6.08 -0.18
N LEU A 197 -25.47 -5.15 0.42
CA LEU A 197 -24.27 -5.44 1.20
C LEU A 197 -24.55 -5.78 2.67
N SER A 198 -25.82 -5.88 3.07
CA SER A 198 -26.21 -6.22 4.44
C SER A 198 -25.56 -7.52 4.89
N GLY A 199 -24.91 -7.46 6.06
CA GLY A 199 -24.07 -8.51 6.62
C GLY A 199 -22.58 -8.19 6.51
N MET A 200 -22.14 -7.42 5.51
CA MET A 200 -20.73 -7.03 5.37
C MET A 200 -20.21 -6.17 6.53
N GLN A 201 -21.07 -5.47 7.27
CA GLN A 201 -20.67 -4.73 8.48
C GLN A 201 -20.05 -5.63 9.57
N ALA A 202 -20.24 -6.95 9.48
CA ALA A 202 -19.60 -7.91 10.38
C ALA A 202 -18.15 -8.28 9.97
N CYS A 203 -17.72 -7.95 8.76
CA CYS A 203 -16.37 -8.24 8.24
C CYS A 203 -15.34 -7.20 8.74
N LEU A 204 -15.20 -7.04 10.05
CA LEU A 204 -14.52 -5.89 10.68
C LEU A 204 -13.03 -5.75 10.33
N SER A 205 -12.33 -6.85 10.00
CA SER A 205 -10.93 -6.81 9.55
C SER A 205 -10.76 -6.62 8.04
N LEU A 206 -11.83 -6.33 7.28
CA LEU A 206 -11.77 -6.22 5.82
C LEU A 206 -10.90 -5.05 5.38
N ARG A 207 -9.83 -5.37 4.65
CA ARG A 207 -8.87 -4.39 4.10
C ARG A 207 -9.09 -4.12 2.63
N THR A 208 -9.49 -5.13 1.87
CA THR A 208 -9.79 -4.95 0.44
C THR A 208 -11.07 -5.67 0.04
N ALA A 209 -11.95 -4.96 -0.67
CA ALA A 209 -13.16 -5.52 -1.25
C ALA A 209 -13.17 -5.26 -2.77
N ARG A 210 -13.30 -6.32 -3.57
CA ARG A 210 -13.47 -6.25 -5.03
C ARG A 210 -14.86 -6.75 -5.41
N LEU A 211 -15.75 -5.83 -5.76
CA LEU A 211 -17.17 -6.07 -5.99
C LEU A 211 -17.60 -5.56 -7.38
N VAL A 212 -16.70 -5.65 -8.36
CA VAL A 212 -16.89 -5.20 -9.76
C VAL A 212 -18.05 -5.94 -10.42
N ASP A 213 -18.78 -5.27 -11.32
CA ASP A 213 -19.84 -5.88 -12.13
C ASP A 213 -20.92 -6.53 -11.24
N ASN A 214 -21.60 -5.68 -10.47
CA ASN A 214 -22.73 -6.07 -9.60
C ASN A 214 -23.83 -4.99 -9.68
N GLU A 215 -24.85 -5.09 -8.83
CA GLU A 215 -26.00 -4.19 -8.80
C GLU A 215 -26.03 -3.33 -7.51
N ILE A 216 -24.86 -3.09 -6.90
CA ILE A 216 -24.75 -2.42 -5.60
C ILE A 216 -25.08 -0.94 -5.75
N ALA A 217 -26.06 -0.45 -4.99
CA ALA A 217 -26.38 0.97 -4.88
C ALA A 217 -26.06 1.56 -3.50
N GLY A 218 -26.32 0.78 -2.43
CA GLY A 218 -26.17 1.23 -1.05
C GLY A 218 -24.85 0.78 -0.42
N LEU A 219 -24.12 1.71 0.19
CA LEU A 219 -22.83 1.45 0.83
C LEU A 219 -22.88 1.50 2.37
N GLU A 220 -24.06 1.71 2.99
CA GLU A 220 -24.20 1.87 4.45
C GLU A 220 -23.48 0.78 5.27
N PRO A 221 -23.52 -0.52 4.90
CA PRO A 221 -22.79 -1.56 5.63
C PRO A 221 -21.27 -1.34 5.70
N LEU A 222 -20.68 -0.63 4.74
CA LEU A 222 -19.23 -0.40 4.68
C LEU A 222 -18.74 0.67 5.67
N ARG A 223 -19.65 1.49 6.22
CA ARG A 223 -19.32 2.59 7.14
C ARG A 223 -18.51 2.17 8.37
N TYR A 224 -18.66 0.91 8.79
CA TYR A 224 -18.02 0.35 9.98
C TYR A 224 -16.66 -0.29 9.69
N LEU A 225 -16.28 -0.44 8.42
CA LEU A 225 -15.08 -1.15 7.99
C LEU A 225 -13.87 -0.21 7.99
N ILE A 226 -13.54 0.34 9.16
CA ILE A 226 -12.52 1.39 9.32
C ILE A 226 -11.10 0.96 8.90
N GLU A 227 -10.85 -0.34 8.77
CA GLU A 227 -9.58 -0.89 8.28
C GLU A 227 -9.51 -1.03 6.74
N LEU A 228 -10.57 -0.63 6.03
CA LEU A 228 -10.64 -0.74 4.57
C LEU A 228 -9.63 0.21 3.90
N ARG A 229 -8.76 -0.37 3.09
CA ARG A 229 -7.70 0.33 2.34
C ARG A 229 -7.93 0.32 0.84
N GLY A 230 -8.66 -0.66 0.33
CA GLY A 230 -8.98 -0.78 -1.10
C GLY A 230 -10.42 -1.16 -1.34
N LEU A 231 -11.12 -0.40 -2.16
CA LEU A 231 -12.50 -0.66 -2.54
C LEU A 231 -12.65 -0.54 -4.06
N THR A 232 -13.04 -1.64 -4.69
CA THR A 232 -13.30 -1.69 -6.13
C THR A 232 -14.79 -1.97 -6.34
N LEU A 233 -15.50 -0.99 -6.88
CA LEU A 233 -16.94 -0.98 -7.13
C LEU A 233 -17.25 -0.61 -8.59
N ASP A 234 -16.28 -0.74 -9.50
CA ASP A 234 -16.51 -0.45 -10.93
C ASP A 234 -17.72 -1.23 -11.46
N GLU A 235 -18.49 -0.63 -12.36
CA GLU A 235 -19.68 -1.24 -12.97
C GLU A 235 -20.72 -1.67 -11.91
N ASN A 236 -21.22 -0.70 -11.15
CA ASN A 236 -22.29 -0.87 -10.16
C ASN A 236 -23.32 0.28 -10.28
N ALA A 237 -24.23 0.40 -9.31
CA ALA A 237 -25.26 1.44 -9.25
C ALA A 237 -25.05 2.46 -8.11
N VAL A 238 -23.80 2.67 -7.68
CA VAL A 238 -23.46 3.55 -6.56
C VAL A 238 -23.63 5.03 -6.95
N SER A 239 -24.45 5.76 -6.21
CA SER A 239 -24.58 7.22 -6.37
C SER A 239 -24.19 8.02 -5.12
N ASP A 240 -24.28 7.40 -3.94
CA ASP A 240 -24.03 8.04 -2.65
C ASP A 240 -22.75 7.49 -2.02
N LEU A 241 -21.80 8.39 -1.72
CA LEU A 241 -20.51 8.08 -1.14
C LEU A 241 -20.42 8.44 0.35
N GLU A 242 -21.48 8.99 0.96
CA GLU A 242 -21.47 9.39 2.38
C GLU A 242 -21.03 8.28 3.34
N PRO A 243 -21.40 6.99 3.14
CA PRO A 243 -20.92 5.91 3.99
C PRO A 243 -19.40 5.74 4.01
N LEU A 244 -18.67 6.25 3.00
CA LEU A 244 -17.22 6.14 2.90
C LEU A 244 -16.48 7.28 3.63
N ALA A 245 -17.15 8.37 4.02
CA ALA A 245 -16.51 9.60 4.50
C ALA A 245 -15.61 9.41 5.74
N GLY A 246 -15.88 8.37 6.54
CA GLY A 246 -15.12 8.02 7.75
C GLY A 246 -13.99 6.99 7.54
N LEU A 247 -13.81 6.46 6.33
CA LEU A 247 -12.81 5.42 6.05
C LEU A 247 -11.44 6.04 5.78
N LEU A 248 -10.88 6.71 6.79
CA LEU A 248 -9.70 7.57 6.67
C LEU A 248 -8.43 6.85 6.19
N ASP A 249 -8.38 5.52 6.33
CA ASP A 249 -7.28 4.66 5.88
C ASP A 249 -7.43 4.21 4.41
N LEU A 250 -8.50 4.61 3.70
CA LEU A 250 -8.74 4.22 2.32
C LEU A 250 -7.67 4.81 1.38
N GLN A 251 -7.02 3.94 0.61
CA GLN A 251 -5.91 4.27 -0.29
C GLN A 251 -6.27 4.08 -1.77
N GLN A 252 -7.16 3.15 -2.07
CA GLN A 252 -7.58 2.82 -3.42
C GLN A 252 -9.10 2.82 -3.49
N LEU A 253 -9.65 3.60 -4.41
CA LEU A 253 -11.09 3.69 -4.64
C LEU A 253 -11.37 3.67 -6.15
N HIS A 254 -12.10 2.64 -6.59
CA HIS A 254 -12.48 2.48 -7.99
C HIS A 254 -13.99 2.47 -8.12
N LEU A 255 -14.52 3.44 -8.86
CA LEU A 255 -15.93 3.76 -9.00
C LEU A 255 -16.28 3.99 -10.48
N ALA A 256 -15.52 3.44 -11.43
CA ALA A 256 -15.82 3.60 -12.84
C ALA A 256 -17.24 3.11 -13.14
N TRP A 257 -17.92 3.76 -14.09
CA TRP A 257 -19.25 3.35 -14.54
C TRP A 257 -20.27 3.24 -13.40
N ASN A 258 -20.26 4.21 -12.48
CA ASN A 258 -21.26 4.38 -11.44
C ASN A 258 -21.95 5.75 -11.57
N PRO A 259 -23.23 5.89 -11.19
CA PRO A 259 -23.95 7.17 -11.23
C PRO A 259 -23.55 8.14 -10.09
N VAL A 260 -22.25 8.26 -9.78
CA VAL A 260 -21.73 9.19 -8.78
C VAL A 260 -21.76 10.62 -9.33
N THR A 261 -22.34 11.54 -8.56
CA THR A 261 -22.41 12.97 -8.92
C THR A 261 -21.77 13.90 -7.90
N ASP A 262 -21.65 13.45 -6.65
CA ASP A 262 -21.10 14.24 -5.54
C ASP A 262 -19.84 13.57 -4.95
N LEU A 263 -18.75 14.33 -4.90
CA LEU A 263 -17.47 13.91 -4.34
C LEU A 263 -17.21 14.49 -2.94
N SER A 264 -18.14 15.29 -2.39
CA SER A 264 -17.98 15.92 -1.09
C SER A 264 -17.62 14.94 0.05
N PRO A 265 -18.09 13.67 0.07
CA PRO A 265 -17.67 12.70 1.09
C PRO A 265 -16.18 12.34 1.07
N LEU A 266 -15.47 12.59 -0.04
CA LEU A 266 -14.07 12.18 -0.19
C LEU A 266 -13.06 13.15 0.45
N VAL A 267 -13.47 14.36 0.87
CA VAL A 267 -12.54 15.43 1.29
C VAL A 267 -11.63 15.09 2.46
N MET A 268 -12.04 14.15 3.32
CA MET A 268 -11.25 13.68 4.47
C MET A 268 -10.38 12.45 4.14
N LEU A 269 -10.56 11.82 2.98
CA LEU A 269 -9.88 10.58 2.59
C LEU A 269 -8.49 10.88 2.00
N GLN A 270 -7.67 11.61 2.77
CA GLN A 270 -6.39 12.15 2.33
C GLN A 270 -5.32 11.08 2.08
N GLN A 271 -5.57 9.82 2.46
CA GLN A 271 -4.68 8.69 2.16
C GLN A 271 -4.92 8.07 0.77
N ILE A 272 -5.92 8.54 0.01
CA ILE A 272 -6.17 8.05 -1.35
C ILE A 272 -4.95 8.31 -2.25
N ARG A 273 -4.48 7.22 -2.85
CA ARG A 273 -3.36 7.18 -3.82
C ARG A 273 -3.83 6.84 -5.22
N GLN A 274 -4.93 6.09 -5.34
CA GLN A 274 -5.50 5.66 -6.61
C GLN A 274 -7.00 5.92 -6.63
N LEU A 275 -7.47 6.64 -7.64
CA LEU A 275 -8.87 6.99 -7.80
C LEU A 275 -9.31 6.79 -9.25
N THR A 276 -10.37 5.99 -9.44
CA THR A 276 -11.00 5.79 -10.75
C THR A 276 -12.44 6.29 -10.71
N LEU A 277 -12.76 7.25 -11.58
CA LEU A 277 -14.10 7.85 -11.74
C LEU A 277 -14.53 7.86 -13.22
N SER A 278 -13.90 7.04 -14.06
CA SER A 278 -14.19 7.02 -15.51
C SER A 278 -15.64 6.62 -15.79
N GLY A 279 -16.30 7.25 -16.76
CA GLY A 279 -17.71 6.97 -17.05
C GLY A 279 -18.70 7.41 -15.96
N THR A 280 -18.30 8.30 -15.03
CA THR A 280 -19.19 8.93 -14.05
C THR A 280 -19.57 10.34 -14.48
N VAL A 281 -20.59 10.95 -13.87
CA VAL A 281 -21.13 12.26 -14.26
C VAL A 281 -20.97 13.27 -13.13
N ILE A 282 -19.76 13.80 -12.99
CA ILE A 282 -19.38 14.71 -11.90
C ILE A 282 -19.30 16.15 -12.42
N ALA A 283 -19.97 17.06 -11.71
CA ALA A 283 -19.98 18.49 -12.04
C ALA A 283 -18.96 19.30 -11.22
N ASP A 284 -18.67 18.89 -9.99
CA ASP A 284 -17.76 19.60 -9.08
C ASP A 284 -16.57 18.71 -8.67
N TYR A 285 -15.39 19.07 -9.16
CA TYR A 285 -14.12 18.41 -8.86
C TYR A 285 -13.36 19.08 -7.70
N THR A 286 -13.89 20.14 -7.10
CA THR A 286 -13.27 20.83 -5.96
C THR A 286 -12.87 19.88 -4.83
N PRO A 287 -13.68 18.86 -4.46
CA PRO A 287 -13.29 17.89 -3.43
C PRO A 287 -11.98 17.15 -3.72
N LEU A 288 -11.63 16.92 -5.00
CA LEU A 288 -10.39 16.24 -5.36
C LEU A 288 -9.16 17.06 -4.95
N THR A 289 -9.25 18.39 -4.87
CA THR A 289 -8.11 19.25 -4.54
C THR A 289 -7.53 19.01 -3.14
N PHE A 290 -8.26 18.32 -2.26
CA PHE A 290 -7.81 17.90 -0.94
C PHE A 290 -7.03 16.57 -0.93
N LEU A 291 -7.02 15.83 -2.05
CA LEU A 291 -6.36 14.52 -2.18
C LEU A 291 -4.90 14.68 -2.64
N GLY A 292 -4.09 15.37 -1.84
CA GLY A 292 -2.72 15.77 -2.19
C GLY A 292 -1.72 14.62 -2.41
N TYR A 293 -2.05 13.39 -1.99
CA TYR A 293 -1.22 12.19 -2.16
C TYR A 293 -1.63 11.30 -3.33
N LEU A 294 -2.57 11.77 -4.16
CA LEU A 294 -3.06 11.03 -5.32
C LEU A 294 -1.94 10.85 -6.37
N ASN A 295 -1.67 9.60 -6.72
CA ASN A 295 -0.64 9.23 -7.71
C ASN A 295 -1.29 8.80 -9.02
N ASP A 296 -2.40 8.06 -8.94
CA ASP A 296 -3.07 7.50 -10.11
C ASP A 296 -4.51 8.00 -10.17
N LEU A 297 -4.84 8.68 -11.26
CA LEU A 297 -6.16 9.28 -11.47
C LEU A 297 -6.69 8.92 -12.85
N TYR A 298 -7.87 8.31 -12.87
CA TYR A 298 -8.55 7.88 -14.09
C TYR A 298 -9.89 8.58 -14.24
N LEU A 299 -9.96 9.49 -15.20
CA LEU A 299 -11.10 10.35 -15.52
C LEU A 299 -11.51 10.22 -17.00
N GLY A 300 -11.48 9.00 -17.54
CA GLY A 300 -11.85 8.76 -18.94
C GLY A 300 -13.36 8.76 -19.16
N ASP A 301 -13.82 9.20 -20.33
CA ASP A 301 -15.25 9.24 -20.69
C ASP A 301 -16.12 10.01 -19.67
N MET A 302 -15.77 11.28 -19.43
CA MET A 302 -16.42 12.15 -18.43
C MET A 302 -16.87 13.49 -19.00
N GLU A 303 -16.83 13.66 -20.32
CA GLU A 303 -17.15 14.91 -21.04
C GLU A 303 -16.33 16.13 -20.59
N LEU A 304 -15.14 15.92 -20.00
CA LEU A 304 -14.30 16.98 -19.45
C LEU A 304 -13.82 17.94 -20.54
N GLN A 305 -13.97 19.25 -20.30
CA GLN A 305 -13.40 20.30 -21.15
C GLN A 305 -12.26 21.07 -20.46
N ASN A 306 -12.37 21.23 -19.13
CA ASN A 306 -11.43 21.97 -18.30
C ASN A 306 -10.85 21.03 -17.23
N ILE A 307 -9.55 21.14 -17.00
CA ILE A 307 -8.79 20.32 -16.04
C ILE A 307 -8.00 21.17 -15.03
N ASP A 308 -8.37 22.44 -14.82
CA ASP A 308 -7.66 23.38 -13.94
C ASP A 308 -7.65 22.92 -12.48
N PHE A 309 -8.61 22.09 -12.07
CA PHE A 309 -8.63 21.48 -10.74
C PHE A 309 -7.41 20.58 -10.48
N LEU A 310 -6.74 20.10 -11.53
CA LEU A 310 -5.55 19.25 -11.41
C LEU A 310 -4.33 19.99 -10.85
N VAL A 311 -4.27 21.33 -10.90
CA VAL A 311 -3.09 22.12 -10.51
C VAL A 311 -2.58 21.80 -9.10
N ASN A 312 -3.48 21.37 -8.19
CA ASN A 312 -3.13 21.00 -6.81
C ASN A 312 -2.68 19.54 -6.65
N LEU A 313 -2.92 18.67 -7.63
CA LEU A 313 -2.62 17.23 -7.59
C LEU A 313 -1.20 16.93 -8.08
N ARG A 314 -0.20 17.49 -7.39
CA ARG A 314 1.19 17.52 -7.87
C ARG A 314 1.95 16.19 -7.75
N GLN A 315 1.36 15.19 -7.08
CA GLN A 315 1.96 13.85 -6.92
C GLN A 315 1.53 12.88 -8.03
N LEU A 316 0.74 13.33 -9.02
CA LEU A 316 0.28 12.46 -10.10
C LEU A 316 1.46 11.87 -10.88
N ARG A 317 1.45 10.54 -11.02
CA ARG A 317 2.36 9.73 -11.82
C ARG A 317 1.64 9.13 -13.02
N LEU A 318 0.40 8.69 -12.82
CA LEU A 318 -0.46 8.18 -13.87
C LEU A 318 -1.73 9.02 -13.96
N LEU A 319 -1.97 9.59 -15.14
CA LEU A 319 -3.16 10.37 -15.42
C LEU A 319 -3.83 9.85 -16.69
N ASN A 320 -5.03 9.31 -16.56
CA ASN A 320 -5.88 8.93 -17.68
C ASN A 320 -7.04 9.92 -17.82
N LEU A 321 -7.07 10.60 -18.97
CA LEU A 321 -8.06 11.60 -19.38
C LEU A 321 -8.65 11.24 -20.76
N GLU A 322 -8.61 9.97 -21.15
CA GLU A 322 -9.08 9.56 -22.48
C GLU A 322 -10.57 9.81 -22.71
N ILE A 323 -10.97 9.97 -23.98
CA ILE A 323 -12.37 10.12 -24.38
C ILE A 323 -13.01 11.29 -23.63
N ASN A 324 -12.47 12.48 -23.82
CA ASN A 324 -12.99 13.71 -23.24
C ASN A 324 -13.04 14.81 -24.32
N HIS A 325 -13.26 16.05 -23.90
CA HIS A 325 -13.32 17.23 -24.76
C HIS A 325 -12.23 18.25 -24.41
N ILE A 326 -11.09 17.79 -23.88
CA ILE A 326 -10.00 18.63 -23.40
C ILE A 326 -9.25 19.20 -24.59
N GLN A 327 -9.05 20.51 -24.58
CA GLN A 327 -8.25 21.21 -25.60
C GLN A 327 -7.00 21.88 -25.01
N SER A 328 -7.13 22.44 -23.81
CA SER A 328 -6.05 23.11 -23.09
C SER A 328 -5.40 22.15 -22.11
N LEU A 329 -4.06 22.06 -22.17
CA LEU A 329 -3.25 21.28 -21.25
C LEU A 329 -2.52 22.15 -20.22
N GLU A 330 -2.87 23.42 -20.08
CA GLU A 330 -2.09 24.35 -19.26
C GLU A 330 -1.94 23.93 -17.80
N ALA A 331 -2.99 23.32 -17.23
CA ALA A 331 -2.95 22.78 -15.88
C ALA A 331 -1.81 21.77 -15.67
N LEU A 332 -1.36 21.09 -16.72
CA LEU A 332 -0.35 20.03 -16.65
C LEU A 332 1.09 20.54 -16.51
N ARG A 333 1.36 21.85 -16.65
CA ARG A 333 2.73 22.40 -16.50
C ARG A 333 3.34 22.16 -15.10
N TYR A 334 2.51 21.82 -14.12
CA TYR A 334 2.90 21.70 -12.71
C TYR A 334 3.13 20.25 -12.25
N HIS A 335 3.04 19.28 -13.16
CA HIS A 335 3.00 17.84 -12.86
C HIS A 335 4.27 17.11 -13.33
N ASP A 336 5.43 17.55 -12.86
CA ASP A 336 6.75 17.01 -13.22
C ASP A 336 6.95 15.52 -12.88
N MET A 337 6.11 14.94 -12.01
CA MET A 337 6.14 13.52 -11.64
C MET A 337 5.38 12.59 -12.60
N ILE A 338 4.66 13.11 -13.60
CA ILE A 338 3.88 12.26 -14.52
C ILE A 338 4.81 11.37 -15.35
N GLU A 339 4.58 10.07 -15.26
CA GLU A 339 5.26 9.00 -16.01
C GLU A 339 4.37 8.45 -17.14
N SER A 340 3.05 8.44 -16.92
CA SER A 340 2.08 7.91 -17.88
C SER A 340 0.91 8.88 -18.04
N LEU A 341 0.71 9.38 -19.26
CA LEU A 341 -0.36 10.31 -19.61
C LEU A 341 -1.17 9.77 -20.78
N ASN A 342 -2.46 9.51 -20.54
CA ASN A 342 -3.40 9.14 -21.58
C ASN A 342 -4.36 10.30 -21.87
N LEU A 343 -4.25 10.87 -23.06
CA LEU A 343 -5.08 11.95 -23.61
C LEU A 343 -5.80 11.49 -24.89
N MET A 344 -5.90 10.18 -25.11
CA MET A 344 -6.52 9.61 -26.31
C MET A 344 -7.95 10.16 -26.51
N GLN A 345 -8.35 10.40 -27.76
CA GLN A 345 -9.67 10.92 -28.11
C GLN A 345 -10.07 12.18 -27.32
N ASN A 346 -9.31 13.26 -27.55
CA ASN A 346 -9.57 14.60 -27.02
C ASN A 346 -9.51 15.65 -28.16
N GLY A 347 -9.54 16.93 -27.81
CA GLY A 347 -9.41 18.05 -28.73
C GLY A 347 -8.05 18.77 -28.64
N VAL A 348 -7.00 18.10 -28.17
CA VAL A 348 -5.69 18.74 -27.92
C VAL A 348 -5.05 19.17 -29.23
N VAL A 349 -4.58 20.42 -29.26
CA VAL A 349 -3.83 21.00 -30.39
C VAL A 349 -2.41 21.38 -29.97
N ASP A 350 -2.28 22.04 -28.81
CA ASP A 350 -1.01 22.57 -28.31
C ASP A 350 -0.39 21.64 -27.27
N LEU A 351 0.85 21.21 -27.55
CA LEU A 351 1.63 20.34 -26.68
C LEU A 351 2.67 21.10 -25.85
N ALA A 352 2.76 22.43 -25.96
CA ALA A 352 3.73 23.24 -25.20
C ALA A 352 3.69 23.00 -23.67
N PRO A 353 2.53 22.75 -23.03
CA PRO A 353 2.49 22.40 -21.61
C PRO A 353 3.21 21.09 -21.25
N LEU A 354 3.38 20.17 -22.20
CA LEU A 354 4.02 18.87 -21.98
C LEU A 354 5.56 18.92 -22.05
N ALA A 355 6.15 20.01 -22.57
CA ALA A 355 7.60 20.11 -22.78
C ALA A 355 8.42 19.96 -21.49
N GLY A 356 7.85 20.33 -20.34
CA GLY A 356 8.51 20.24 -19.02
C GLY A 356 8.32 18.91 -18.29
N LEU A 357 7.54 17.97 -18.84
CA LEU A 357 7.24 16.69 -18.18
C LEU A 357 8.34 15.68 -18.44
N THR A 358 9.48 15.84 -17.77
CA THR A 358 10.71 15.09 -18.05
C THR A 358 10.71 13.64 -17.51
N ASN A 359 9.72 13.27 -16.69
CA ASN A 359 9.53 11.90 -16.23
C ASN A 359 8.62 11.07 -17.16
N LEU A 360 8.05 11.67 -18.20
CA LEU A 360 7.10 11.02 -19.09
C LEU A 360 7.75 9.84 -19.84
N ARG A 361 7.12 8.66 -19.78
CA ARG A 361 7.55 7.42 -20.43
C ARG A 361 6.49 6.85 -21.37
N ASN A 362 5.22 7.05 -21.01
CA ASN A 362 4.08 6.61 -21.81
C ASN A 362 3.16 7.79 -22.08
N LEU A 363 2.99 8.15 -23.35
CA LEU A 363 2.13 9.24 -23.79
C LEU A 363 1.20 8.76 -24.88
N ASN A 364 -0.09 8.72 -24.60
CA ASN A 364 -1.11 8.43 -25.61
C ASN A 364 -1.84 9.70 -26.02
N LEU A 365 -1.60 10.17 -27.25
CA LEU A 365 -2.23 11.33 -27.87
C LEU A 365 -3.10 10.92 -29.06
N ALA A 366 -3.41 9.63 -29.22
CA ALA A 366 -4.13 9.15 -30.39
C ALA A 366 -5.51 9.82 -30.54
N GLY A 367 -5.90 10.20 -31.75
CA GLY A 367 -7.20 10.82 -32.01
C GLY A 367 -7.35 12.22 -31.41
N ASN A 368 -6.30 13.05 -31.52
CA ASN A 368 -6.34 14.48 -31.19
C ASN A 368 -6.19 15.34 -32.45
N LEU A 369 -5.93 16.64 -32.28
CA LEU A 369 -5.75 17.63 -33.34
C LEU A 369 -4.31 18.16 -33.38
N VAL A 370 -3.34 17.35 -32.98
CA VAL A 370 -1.92 17.70 -32.94
C VAL A 370 -1.34 17.78 -34.35
N ALA A 371 -0.69 18.89 -34.68
CA ALA A 371 0.01 19.08 -35.95
C ALA A 371 1.52 19.34 -35.78
N ASP A 372 1.91 19.91 -34.63
CA ASP A 372 3.29 20.26 -34.27
C ASP A 372 3.79 19.35 -33.14
N LEU A 373 4.94 18.71 -33.38
CA LEU A 373 5.60 17.82 -32.43
C LEU A 373 6.82 18.47 -31.76
N GLN A 374 7.19 19.70 -32.13
CA GLN A 374 8.35 20.38 -31.56
C GLN A 374 8.34 20.38 -30.01
N PRO A 375 7.21 20.59 -29.31
CA PRO A 375 7.20 20.51 -27.86
C PRO A 375 7.58 19.13 -27.27
N LEU A 376 7.29 18.04 -27.99
CA LEU A 376 7.71 16.70 -27.58
C LEU A 376 9.18 16.44 -27.89
N LEU A 377 9.70 17.00 -28.98
CA LEU A 377 11.12 16.93 -29.34
C LEU A 377 12.00 17.76 -28.39
N ASP A 378 11.46 18.86 -27.88
CA ASP A 378 12.11 19.72 -26.89
C ASP A 378 12.02 19.14 -25.46
N ASN A 379 11.16 18.14 -25.24
CA ASN A 379 11.05 17.46 -23.96
C ASN A 379 12.31 16.61 -23.71
N ALA A 380 13.17 17.06 -22.80
CA ALA A 380 14.44 16.42 -22.48
C ALA A 380 14.32 15.06 -21.77
N GLY A 381 13.12 14.66 -21.36
CA GLY A 381 12.85 13.38 -20.68
C GLY A 381 12.50 12.23 -21.62
N LEU A 382 11.87 12.54 -22.75
CA LEU A 382 11.47 11.57 -23.77
C LEU A 382 12.66 11.13 -24.63
N GLY A 383 12.79 9.83 -24.85
CA GLY A 383 13.89 9.26 -25.62
C GLY A 383 13.63 7.83 -26.12
N ALA A 384 14.71 7.15 -26.49
CA ALA A 384 14.63 5.79 -27.02
C ALA A 384 14.14 4.81 -25.93
N GLY A 385 12.99 4.17 -26.18
CA GLY A 385 12.35 3.23 -25.25
C GLY A 385 11.03 3.74 -24.69
N ASP A 386 10.74 5.03 -24.82
CA ASP A 386 9.47 5.62 -24.41
C ASP A 386 8.39 5.37 -25.48
N ALA A 387 7.14 5.22 -25.04
CA ALA A 387 6.00 4.93 -25.90
C ALA A 387 5.15 6.18 -26.13
N VAL A 388 5.14 6.68 -27.37
CA VAL A 388 4.29 7.82 -27.78
C VAL A 388 3.34 7.37 -28.90
N ASP A 389 2.03 7.40 -28.65
CA ASP A 389 1.01 7.11 -29.65
C ASP A 389 0.42 8.40 -30.22
N LEU A 390 0.70 8.66 -31.50
CA LEU A 390 0.25 9.85 -32.24
C LEU A 390 -0.77 9.51 -33.33
N ARG A 391 -1.28 8.26 -33.38
CA ARG A 391 -2.18 7.84 -34.46
C ARG A 391 -3.41 8.76 -34.53
N ASN A 392 -3.95 8.92 -35.74
CA ASN A 392 -5.15 9.73 -35.97
C ASN A 392 -5.01 11.21 -35.55
N ASN A 393 -3.82 11.80 -35.73
CA ASN A 393 -3.59 13.24 -35.62
C ASN A 393 -3.28 13.87 -37.00
N PRO A 394 -3.63 15.14 -37.23
CA PRO A 394 -3.30 15.87 -38.45
C PRO A 394 -1.83 16.33 -38.47
N LEU A 395 -0.89 15.39 -38.35
CA LEU A 395 0.55 15.67 -38.28
C LEU A 395 1.03 16.44 -39.53
N SER A 396 1.80 17.50 -39.31
CA SER A 396 2.43 18.24 -40.40
C SER A 396 3.49 17.40 -41.13
N ALA A 397 3.82 17.77 -42.37
CA ALA A 397 4.87 17.09 -43.12
C ALA A 397 6.26 17.19 -42.44
N GLN A 398 6.49 18.24 -41.64
CA GLN A 398 7.68 18.40 -40.81
C GLN A 398 7.67 17.46 -39.60
N ALA A 399 6.51 17.29 -38.95
CA ALA A 399 6.34 16.34 -37.87
C ALA A 399 6.58 14.88 -38.29
N LEU A 400 6.33 14.53 -39.56
CA LEU A 400 6.58 13.19 -40.12
C LEU A 400 8.05 12.94 -40.53
N ALA A 401 8.90 13.96 -40.48
CA ALA A 401 10.30 13.88 -40.91
C ALA A 401 11.30 13.71 -39.76
N VAL A 402 10.79 13.67 -38.52
CA VAL A 402 11.54 13.45 -37.27
C VAL A 402 11.19 12.07 -36.73
#